data_AF-A0A9Q0RU94-F1
#
_entry.id   AF-A0A9Q0RU94-F1
#
_cell.length_a   1.000
_cell.length_b   1.000
_cell.length_c   1.000
_cell.angle_alpha   90.00
_cell.angle_beta   90.00
_cell.angle_gamma   90.00
#
_symmetry.space_group_name_H-M   'P 1'
#
loop_
_entity.id
_entity.type
_entity.pdbx_description
1 polymer ?
#
loop_
_entity_poly.entity_id
_entity_poly.type
_entity_poly.pdbx_seq_one_letter_code
_entity_poly.pdbx_strand_id
1 'polypeptide(L)'
;MIGQGVEDVKISLQRFGWPDYLVFLVMLLSCVMIGIYFGFIQKKPKKTCEQAADYLVGGRKMAVFPVTMSLIASFISGISLLGTPTEIYVYGVQYMFIIFGVLSMGVVMTFVFLPVFHDLQLTSTYEYLETRFDKKMRLFGSVMFTFGTMAWLPIVIYVPALAFNQVTGINVHQITPIVCIVCIFYTCVGGLKAVVWTDVVQTVMMFGAIFLVMIKGTVDVGGVDEVWSRAVKGDRIEGPDLNFDLKSRHTIYSLLFGGFAYWLKSNAVSQNMIQRYLSLPTLASARRALWLFIAGVLLLLGMCCYCGLLIYATYHECDPLTTKLAKAKDQLLPLLVMDILGDFPGLPDRQTGYIMRGVVAVFGAICVCLVLVVEKLGSVLQLSMSLGAVTNGPLLGIFTMGVMFPHVHGTGALIGGSTGLGIMAWICAKAQAAIASGELKFVTKPVNTLGCSYTFIASEPLNMLAINATEAIIPEVPEEPVFAIYHLSYLWYTLLGAVITIVVSLIASFAFGANDPRKIHPTLLAPFVRTILWPNRKNFKRDDPIGIENDAQFVSALDLKKLDTPIKVALE
;
A
#
# COMPACT_ATOMS: atom_id res chain seq x y z
N MET A 1 -6.61 7.90 -47.75
CA MET A 1 -6.73 8.67 -46.49
C MET A 1 -5.53 8.32 -45.65
N ILE A 2 -4.60 9.25 -45.46
CA ILE A 2 -3.40 9.03 -44.63
C ILE A 2 -3.92 9.03 -43.19
N GLY A 3 -3.94 7.87 -42.53
CA GLY A 3 -4.34 7.76 -41.13
C GLY A 3 -3.46 8.63 -40.24
N GLN A 4 -4.02 9.20 -39.18
CA GLN A 4 -3.26 9.96 -38.18
C GLN A 4 -2.17 9.06 -37.57
N GLY A 5 -0.99 9.64 -37.29
CA GLY A 5 0.07 8.94 -36.57
C GLY A 5 -0.25 8.82 -35.07
N VAL A 6 0.42 7.91 -34.37
CA VAL A 6 0.25 7.74 -32.90
C VAL A 6 0.46 9.05 -32.14
N GLU A 7 1.42 9.90 -32.57
CA GLU A 7 1.68 11.17 -31.91
C GLU A 7 0.55 12.20 -32.18
N ASP A 8 -0.09 12.17 -33.36
CA ASP A 8 -1.22 13.04 -33.68
C ASP A 8 -2.45 12.67 -32.84
N VAL A 9 -2.74 11.37 -32.71
CA VAL A 9 -3.82 10.86 -31.84
C VAL A 9 -3.56 11.28 -30.39
N LYS A 10 -2.32 11.11 -29.92
CA LYS A 10 -1.93 11.51 -28.57
C LYS A 10 -2.08 13.01 -28.32
N ILE A 11 -1.69 13.87 -29.27
CA ILE A 11 -1.89 15.32 -29.18
C ILE A 11 -3.39 15.64 -29.17
N SER A 12 -4.19 14.96 -29.98
CA SER A 12 -5.65 15.18 -30.04
C SER A 12 -6.37 14.85 -28.73
N LEU A 13 -5.83 13.89 -27.97
CA LEU A 13 -6.30 13.47 -26.65
C LEU A 13 -5.82 14.39 -25.52
N GLN A 14 -4.82 15.26 -25.73
CA GLN A 14 -4.32 16.19 -24.71
C GLN A 14 -5.19 17.46 -24.63
N ARG A 15 -6.37 17.35 -24.03
CA ARG A 15 -7.33 18.47 -23.84
C ARG A 15 -7.59 18.72 -22.36
N PHE A 16 -6.78 19.56 -21.71
CA PHE A 16 -7.02 20.00 -20.33
C PHE A 16 -7.42 21.48 -20.35
N GLY A 17 -8.71 21.76 -20.11
CA GLY A 17 -9.31 23.08 -20.28
C GLY A 17 -9.22 23.96 -19.03
N TRP A 18 -9.62 25.24 -19.17
CA TRP A 18 -9.74 26.15 -18.02
C TRP A 18 -10.69 25.67 -16.91
N PRO A 19 -11.80 24.94 -17.19
CA PRO A 19 -12.63 24.39 -16.11
C PRO A 19 -11.89 23.32 -15.30
N ASP A 20 -11.06 22.51 -15.96
CA ASP A 20 -10.25 21.48 -15.30
C ASP A 20 -9.17 22.11 -14.42
N TYR A 21 -8.51 23.17 -14.93
CA TYR A 21 -7.60 23.99 -14.12
C TYR A 21 -8.32 24.68 -12.96
N LEU A 22 -9.54 25.16 -13.15
CA LEU A 22 -10.33 25.78 -12.08
C LEU A 22 -10.65 24.76 -10.99
N VAL A 23 -11.13 23.57 -11.34
CA VAL A 23 -11.41 22.50 -10.37
C VAL A 23 -10.14 22.10 -9.62
N PHE A 24 -9.02 21.96 -10.35
CA PHE A 24 -7.72 21.65 -9.75
C PHE A 24 -7.24 22.76 -8.79
N LEU A 25 -7.35 24.03 -9.19
CA LEU A 25 -6.97 25.17 -8.36
C LEU A 25 -7.89 25.32 -7.15
N VAL A 26 -9.20 25.16 -7.32
CA VAL A 26 -10.18 25.19 -6.22
C VAL A 26 -9.88 24.08 -5.22
N MET A 27 -9.55 22.87 -5.69
CA MET A 27 -9.10 21.78 -4.82
C MET A 27 -7.86 22.19 -4.03
N LEU A 28 -6.79 22.65 -4.69
CA LEU A 28 -5.54 23.03 -4.00
C LEU A 28 -5.75 24.18 -3.01
N LEU A 29 -6.52 25.20 -3.40
CA LEU A 29 -6.87 26.34 -2.55
C LEU A 29 -7.71 25.88 -1.35
N SER A 30 -8.66 24.96 -1.53
CA SER A 30 -9.45 24.42 -0.42
C SER A 30 -8.56 23.71 0.62
N CYS A 31 -7.55 22.95 0.17
CA CYS A 31 -6.58 22.31 1.06
C CYS A 31 -5.74 23.32 1.84
N VAL A 32 -5.25 24.37 1.16
CA VAL A 32 -4.49 25.46 1.79
C VAL A 32 -5.34 26.22 2.80
N MET A 33 -6.59 26.53 2.46
CA MET A 33 -7.52 27.24 3.34
C MET A 33 -7.85 26.42 4.60
N ILE A 34 -8.07 25.12 4.47
CA ILE A 34 -8.26 24.20 5.61
C ILE A 34 -6.99 24.20 6.48
N GLY A 35 -5.81 24.12 5.87
CA GLY A 35 -4.53 24.19 6.58
C GLY A 35 -4.36 25.48 7.38
N ILE A 36 -4.63 26.64 6.77
CA ILE A 36 -4.56 27.96 7.43
C ILE A 36 -5.61 28.08 8.55
N TYR A 37 -6.84 27.61 8.32
CA TYR A 37 -7.91 27.66 9.31
C TYR A 37 -7.54 26.91 10.60
N PHE A 38 -7.06 25.67 10.48
CA PHE A 38 -6.65 24.89 11.64
C PHE A 38 -5.31 25.35 12.23
N GLY A 39 -4.38 25.84 11.40
CA GLY A 39 -3.05 26.27 11.82
C GLY A 39 -3.00 27.62 12.53
N PHE A 40 -3.83 28.59 12.11
CA PHE A 40 -3.82 29.97 12.63
C PHE A 40 -5.12 30.38 13.32
N ILE A 41 -6.29 30.02 12.78
CA ILE A 41 -7.58 30.53 13.28
C ILE A 41 -8.05 29.74 14.50
N GLN A 42 -7.87 28.42 14.49
CA GLN A 42 -8.32 27.55 15.60
C GLN A 42 -7.26 27.38 16.70
N LYS A 43 -6.10 28.04 16.58
CA LYS A 43 -4.96 27.89 17.48
C LYS A 43 -5.23 28.61 18.81
N LYS A 44 -5.72 27.86 19.81
CA LYS A 44 -5.82 28.36 21.19
C LYS A 44 -4.43 28.34 21.85
N PRO A 45 -4.03 29.35 22.64
CA PRO A 45 -2.81 29.28 23.43
C PRO A 45 -2.94 28.13 24.45
N LYS A 46 -2.06 27.14 24.37
CA LYS A 46 -2.04 25.95 25.22
C LYS A 46 -0.62 25.65 25.71
N LYS A 47 -0.49 24.86 26.78
CA LYS A 47 0.81 24.40 27.31
C LYS A 47 1.52 23.47 26.30
N THR A 48 2.84 23.45 26.31
CA THR A 48 3.70 22.76 25.32
C THR A 48 3.38 21.27 25.11
N CYS A 49 3.10 20.50 26.16
CA CYS A 49 2.72 19.08 26.05
C CYS A 49 1.35 18.87 25.41
N GLU A 50 0.35 19.69 25.75
CA GLU A 50 -0.99 19.61 25.14
C GLU A 50 -0.96 20.01 23.67
N GLN A 51 -0.06 20.93 23.30
CA GLN A 51 0.14 21.38 21.93
C GLN A 51 0.70 20.27 21.03
N ALA A 52 1.67 19.48 21.52
CA ALA A 52 2.19 18.33 20.78
C ALA A 52 1.13 17.23 20.58
N ALA A 53 0.31 16.94 21.61
CA ALA A 53 -0.80 15.99 21.50
C ALA A 53 -1.92 16.48 20.57
N ASP A 54 -2.23 17.77 20.56
CA ASP A 54 -3.24 18.34 19.65
C ASP A 54 -2.75 18.32 18.18
N TYR A 55 -1.46 18.60 17.97
CA TYR A 55 -0.83 18.58 16.65
C TYR A 55 -0.70 17.16 16.07
N LEU A 56 -0.22 16.21 16.89
CA LEU A 56 0.08 14.85 16.44
C LEU A 56 -1.13 13.92 16.48
N VAL A 57 -2.01 14.00 17.47
CA VAL A 57 -3.13 13.04 17.63
C VAL A 57 -4.50 13.70 17.67
N GLY A 58 -4.60 14.98 17.30
CA GLY A 58 -5.86 15.73 17.26
C GLY A 58 -6.54 15.85 18.62
N GLY A 59 -5.78 15.70 19.72
CA GLY A 59 -6.31 15.71 21.08
C GLY A 59 -7.20 14.52 21.44
N ARG A 60 -7.19 13.44 20.64
CA ARG A 60 -7.95 12.19 20.85
C ARG A 60 -9.47 12.34 20.96
N LYS A 61 -10.01 13.40 20.37
CA LYS A 61 -11.44 13.74 20.38
C LYS A 61 -12.04 13.79 18.97
N MET A 62 -11.39 13.13 18.02
CA MET A 62 -11.83 13.15 16.62
C MET A 62 -13.08 12.29 16.45
N ALA A 63 -13.92 12.67 15.48
CA ALA A 63 -15.11 11.90 15.12
C ALA A 63 -14.75 10.71 14.21
N VAL A 64 -15.56 9.65 14.25
CA VAL A 64 -15.33 8.41 13.49
C VAL A 64 -15.33 8.67 11.98
N PHE A 65 -16.28 9.43 11.47
CA PHE A 65 -16.43 9.71 10.04
C PHE A 65 -15.19 10.35 9.40
N PRO A 66 -14.70 11.53 9.85
CA PRO A 66 -13.53 12.16 9.22
C PRO A 66 -12.27 11.31 9.36
N VAL A 67 -12.08 10.61 10.48
CA VAL A 67 -10.96 9.68 10.66
C VAL A 67 -11.03 8.52 9.68
N THR A 68 -12.23 7.95 9.45
CA THR A 68 -12.44 6.87 8.49
C THR A 68 -12.16 7.32 7.07
N MET A 69 -12.72 8.46 6.65
CA MET A 69 -12.47 9.03 5.33
C MET A 69 -10.99 9.31 5.12
N SER A 70 -10.31 9.81 6.15
CA SER A 70 -8.88 10.01 6.13
C SER A 70 -8.14 8.68 5.98
N LEU A 71 -8.44 7.65 6.79
CA LEU A 71 -7.87 6.30 6.65
C LEU A 71 -8.04 5.75 5.23
N ILE A 72 -9.23 5.92 4.64
CA ILE A 72 -9.50 5.56 3.24
C ILE A 72 -8.56 6.35 2.32
N ALA A 73 -8.52 7.68 2.42
CA ALA A 73 -7.68 8.58 1.61
C ALA A 73 -6.20 8.18 1.60
N SER A 74 -5.66 7.79 2.75
CA SER A 74 -4.26 7.36 2.86
C SER A 74 -3.96 6.05 2.13
N PHE A 75 -4.98 5.23 1.85
CA PHE A 75 -4.87 4.08 0.97
C PHE A 75 -5.25 4.37 -0.48
N ILE A 76 -6.10 5.37 -0.74
CA ILE A 76 -6.39 5.89 -2.09
C ILE A 76 -5.19 6.71 -2.61
N SER A 77 -4.08 6.01 -2.84
CA SER A 77 -2.94 6.60 -3.55
C SER A 77 -3.15 6.50 -5.06
N GLY A 78 -2.45 7.34 -5.83
CA GLY A 78 -2.39 7.19 -7.28
C GLY A 78 -1.98 5.78 -7.72
N ILE A 79 -1.17 5.09 -6.91
CA ILE A 79 -0.76 3.69 -7.13
C ILE A 79 -1.97 2.75 -7.16
N SER A 80 -2.89 2.88 -6.20
CA SER A 80 -4.10 2.04 -6.18
C SER A 80 -5.06 2.39 -7.33
N LEU A 81 -5.20 3.68 -7.63
CA LEU A 81 -6.16 4.20 -8.60
C LEU A 81 -5.74 3.93 -10.04
N LEU A 82 -4.45 4.05 -10.38
CA LEU A 82 -3.92 3.72 -11.71
C LEU A 82 -3.44 2.27 -11.82
N GLY A 83 -2.83 1.74 -10.76
CA GLY A 83 -2.21 0.41 -10.77
C GLY A 83 -3.22 -0.73 -10.75
N THR A 84 -4.32 -0.62 -10.00
CA THR A 84 -5.33 -1.71 -9.92
C THR A 84 -6.09 -1.90 -11.24
N PRO A 85 -6.62 -0.86 -11.91
CA PRO A 85 -7.24 -1.02 -13.23
C PRO A 85 -6.26 -1.57 -14.27
N THR A 86 -5.00 -1.12 -14.22
CA THR A 86 -3.92 -1.60 -15.08
C THR A 86 -3.65 -3.10 -14.86
N GLU A 87 -3.60 -3.54 -13.60
CA GLU A 87 -3.42 -4.94 -13.25
C GLU A 87 -4.53 -5.81 -13.86
N ILE A 88 -5.77 -5.31 -13.83
CA ILE A 88 -6.94 -6.05 -14.30
C ILE A 88 -7.03 -6.07 -15.82
N TYR A 89 -6.65 -4.98 -16.48
CA TYR A 89 -6.52 -4.93 -17.94
C TYR A 89 -5.49 -5.94 -18.47
N VAL A 90 -4.31 -5.96 -17.84
CA VAL A 90 -3.15 -6.74 -18.33
C VAL A 90 -3.19 -8.20 -17.89
N TYR A 91 -3.64 -8.47 -16.66
CA TYR A 91 -3.53 -9.79 -16.01
C TYR A 91 -4.87 -10.40 -15.58
N GLY A 92 -5.98 -9.64 -15.60
CA GLY A 92 -7.32 -10.13 -15.26
C GLY A 92 -7.74 -9.88 -13.80
N VAL A 93 -8.95 -10.34 -13.44
CA VAL A 93 -9.60 -10.02 -12.15
C VAL A 93 -9.04 -10.76 -10.94
N GLN A 94 -8.10 -11.70 -11.12
CA GLN A 94 -7.60 -12.55 -10.03
C GLN A 94 -7.10 -11.74 -8.82
N TYR A 95 -6.47 -10.58 -9.04
CA TYR A 95 -6.02 -9.69 -7.95
C TYR A 95 -7.13 -9.33 -6.95
N MET A 96 -8.40 -9.31 -7.37
CA MET A 96 -9.55 -8.98 -6.52
C MET A 96 -9.79 -9.97 -5.39
N PHE A 97 -9.24 -11.19 -5.45
CA PHE A 97 -9.33 -12.12 -4.32
C PHE A 97 -8.48 -11.68 -3.11
N ILE A 98 -7.69 -10.59 -3.23
CA ILE A 98 -7.03 -9.92 -2.10
C ILE A 98 -8.01 -9.47 -1.02
N ILE A 99 -9.31 -9.34 -1.34
CA ILE A 99 -10.39 -9.05 -0.40
C ILE A 99 -10.36 -9.99 0.81
N PHE A 100 -10.07 -11.28 0.63
CA PHE A 100 -9.96 -12.22 1.75
C PHE A 100 -8.79 -11.89 2.68
N GLY A 101 -7.67 -11.42 2.12
CA GLY A 101 -6.54 -10.87 2.88
C GLY A 101 -6.90 -9.60 3.66
N VAL A 102 -7.70 -8.70 3.06
CA VAL A 102 -8.17 -7.47 3.72
C VAL A 102 -9.12 -7.80 4.89
N LEU A 103 -10.06 -8.73 4.69
CA LEU A 103 -11.02 -9.12 5.72
C LEU A 103 -10.34 -9.83 6.90
N SER A 104 -9.44 -10.77 6.62
CA SER A 104 -8.65 -11.45 7.67
C SER A 104 -7.77 -10.47 8.45
N MET A 105 -7.19 -9.46 7.77
CA MET A 105 -6.47 -8.37 8.43
C MET A 105 -7.38 -7.60 9.39
N GLY A 106 -8.61 -7.27 8.98
CA GLY A 106 -9.57 -6.58 9.83
C GLY A 106 -9.89 -7.31 11.14
N VAL A 107 -10.02 -8.63 11.08
CA VAL A 107 -10.21 -9.50 12.25
C VAL A 107 -9.01 -9.42 13.19
N VAL A 108 -7.80 -9.67 12.67
CA VAL A 108 -6.56 -9.66 13.48
C VAL A 108 -6.32 -8.27 14.07
N MET A 109 -6.53 -7.21 13.30
CA MET A 109 -6.41 -5.85 13.79
C MET A 109 -7.39 -5.57 14.95
N THR A 110 -8.65 -5.98 14.84
CA THR A 110 -9.70 -5.76 15.85
C THR A 110 -9.40 -6.42 17.21
N PHE A 111 -8.84 -7.63 17.18
CA PHE A 111 -8.66 -8.46 18.38
C PHE A 111 -7.23 -8.45 18.93
N VAL A 112 -6.21 -8.19 18.10
CA VAL A 112 -4.80 -8.30 18.49
C VAL A 112 -4.16 -6.92 18.65
N PHE A 113 -4.01 -6.17 17.56
CA PHE A 113 -3.19 -4.95 17.55
C PHE A 113 -3.93 -3.73 18.11
N LEU A 114 -5.18 -3.50 17.70
CA LEU A 114 -5.92 -2.30 18.08
C LEU A 114 -6.15 -2.19 19.60
N PRO A 115 -6.51 -3.26 20.34
CA PRO A 115 -6.61 -3.20 21.79
C PRO A 115 -5.28 -2.84 22.47
N VAL A 116 -4.16 -3.42 22.00
CA VAL A 116 -2.82 -3.14 22.55
C VAL A 116 -2.46 -1.67 22.39
N PHE A 117 -2.53 -1.14 21.16
CA PHE A 117 -2.15 0.25 20.92
C PHE A 117 -3.12 1.25 21.56
N HIS A 118 -4.42 0.93 21.63
CA HIS A 118 -5.40 1.81 22.26
C HIS A 118 -5.25 1.84 23.78
N ASP A 119 -4.93 0.72 24.43
CA ASP A 119 -4.65 0.68 25.88
C ASP A 119 -3.39 1.47 26.23
N LEU A 120 -2.35 1.38 25.39
CA LEU A 120 -1.08 2.05 25.62
C LEU A 120 -1.11 3.54 25.28
N GLN A 121 -1.96 3.97 24.36
CA GLN A 121 -2.09 5.37 23.95
C GLN A 121 -0.74 6.07 23.68
N LEU A 122 0.13 5.40 22.93
CA LEU A 122 1.43 5.97 22.54
C LEU A 122 1.26 6.96 21.40
N THR A 123 2.16 7.94 21.32
CA THR A 123 2.15 8.91 20.21
C THR A 123 2.88 8.37 18.99
N SER A 124 3.98 7.65 19.24
CA SER A 124 4.74 6.93 18.23
C SER A 124 4.53 5.44 18.39
N THR A 125 4.25 4.75 17.29
CA THR A 125 4.17 3.29 17.25
C THR A 125 5.51 2.66 17.61
N TYR A 126 6.63 3.37 17.43
CA TYR A 126 7.97 2.87 17.81
C TYR A 126 8.29 3.04 19.30
N GLU A 127 7.53 3.85 20.04
CA GLU A 127 7.60 3.91 21.51
C GLU A 127 7.16 2.57 22.13
N TYR A 128 6.29 1.84 21.44
CA TYR A 128 5.94 0.47 21.81
C TYR A 128 7.18 -0.44 21.80
N LEU A 129 8.06 -0.29 20.82
CA LEU A 129 9.29 -1.10 20.75
C LEU A 129 10.25 -0.79 21.89
N GLU A 130 10.31 0.47 22.35
CA GLU A 130 11.12 0.83 23.53
C GLU A 130 10.56 0.22 24.81
N THR A 131 9.25 0.34 25.01
CA THR A 131 8.57 -0.18 26.21
C THR A 131 8.52 -1.71 26.24
N ARG A 132 8.44 -2.36 25.08
CA ARG A 132 8.46 -3.83 24.96
C ARG A 132 9.86 -4.43 24.98
N PHE A 133 10.84 -3.75 24.39
CA PHE A 133 12.21 -4.24 24.25
C PHE A 133 13.18 -3.26 24.89
N ASP A 134 13.71 -2.31 24.12
CA ASP A 134 14.65 -1.30 24.58
C ASP A 134 14.76 -0.12 23.60
N LYS A 135 15.52 0.91 23.99
CA LYS A 135 15.79 2.10 23.17
C LYS A 135 16.44 1.77 21.82
N LYS A 136 17.28 0.74 21.76
CA LYS A 136 17.95 0.33 20.51
C LYS A 136 16.91 -0.15 19.51
N MET A 137 15.92 -0.90 19.97
CA MET A 137 14.83 -1.40 19.12
C MET A 137 13.94 -0.27 18.59
N ARG A 138 13.63 0.74 19.41
CA ARG A 138 12.92 1.95 18.95
C ARG A 138 13.69 2.68 17.88
N LEU A 139 14.99 2.93 18.10
CA LEU A 139 15.83 3.60 17.11
C LEU A 139 15.87 2.79 15.81
N PHE A 140 16.13 1.48 15.89
CA PHE A 140 16.15 0.59 14.73
C PHE A 140 14.85 0.62 13.93
N GLY A 141 13.69 0.43 14.58
CA GLY A 141 12.39 0.46 13.91
C GLY A 141 12.06 1.82 13.29
N SER A 142 12.35 2.92 13.99
CA SER A 142 12.09 4.27 13.49
C SER A 142 12.98 4.65 12.30
N VAL A 143 14.25 4.26 12.32
CA VAL A 143 15.19 4.44 11.20
C VAL A 143 14.74 3.63 9.99
N MET A 144 14.44 2.35 10.18
CA MET A 144 13.96 1.47 9.12
C MET A 144 12.68 1.99 8.46
N PHE A 145 11.71 2.47 9.25
CA PHE A 145 10.50 3.10 8.71
C PHE A 145 10.76 4.41 7.98
N THR A 146 11.65 5.25 8.50
CA THR A 146 11.98 6.53 7.88
C THR A 146 12.61 6.31 6.51
N PHE A 147 13.62 5.44 6.41
CA PHE A 147 14.23 5.09 5.12
C PHE A 147 13.25 4.40 4.18
N GLY A 148 12.43 3.45 4.68
CA GLY A 148 11.40 2.80 3.87
C GLY A 148 10.38 3.79 3.32
N THR A 149 9.97 4.77 4.12
CA THR A 149 9.04 5.83 3.69
C THR A 149 9.72 6.78 2.70
N MET A 150 10.99 7.15 2.91
CA MET A 150 11.76 7.96 1.95
C MET A 150 11.92 7.28 0.58
N ALA A 151 12.06 5.95 0.55
CA ALA A 151 12.12 5.19 -0.71
C ALA A 151 10.76 5.08 -1.39
N TRP A 152 9.66 5.08 -0.63
CA TRP A 152 8.30 4.94 -1.14
C TRP A 152 7.68 6.26 -1.62
N LEU A 153 7.94 7.38 -0.93
CA LEU A 153 7.36 8.69 -1.24
C LEU A 153 7.56 9.16 -2.70
N PRO A 154 8.73 8.99 -3.34
CA PRO A 154 8.92 9.37 -4.74
C PRO A 154 7.95 8.65 -5.69
N ILE A 155 7.67 7.36 -5.46
CA ILE A 155 6.71 6.58 -6.26
C ILE A 155 5.31 7.18 -6.10
N VAL A 156 4.92 7.53 -4.87
CA VAL A 156 3.59 8.11 -4.59
C VAL A 156 3.42 9.47 -5.26
N ILE A 157 4.46 10.30 -5.28
CA ILE A 157 4.42 11.62 -5.92
C ILE A 157 4.44 11.49 -7.45
N TYR A 158 5.16 10.49 -7.98
CA TYR A 158 5.30 10.26 -9.41
C TYR A 158 3.97 9.92 -10.09
N VAL A 159 3.15 9.05 -9.49
CA VAL A 159 1.95 8.54 -10.16
C VAL A 159 0.93 9.63 -10.53
N PRO A 160 0.54 10.56 -9.62
CA PRO A 160 -0.31 11.68 -9.99
C PRO A 160 0.35 12.63 -11.00
N ALA A 161 1.67 12.84 -10.91
CA ALA A 161 2.39 13.70 -11.83
C ALA A 161 2.46 13.10 -13.24
N LEU A 162 2.53 11.77 -13.36
CA LEU A 162 2.42 11.03 -14.62
C LEU A 162 1.03 11.20 -15.23
N ALA A 163 -0.03 10.97 -14.46
CA ALA A 163 -1.40 11.17 -14.93
C ALA A 163 -1.62 12.61 -15.39
N PHE A 164 -1.14 13.60 -14.64
CA PHE A 164 -1.23 15.01 -15.00
C PHE A 164 -0.44 15.34 -16.28
N ASN A 165 0.77 14.78 -16.45
CA ASN A 165 1.55 14.95 -17.67
C ASN A 165 0.84 14.38 -18.90
N GLN A 166 0.12 13.27 -18.76
CA GLN A 166 -0.60 12.68 -19.89
C GLN A 166 -1.76 13.56 -20.36
N VAL A 167 -2.49 14.17 -19.44
CA VAL A 167 -3.67 14.99 -19.78
C VAL A 167 -3.27 16.40 -20.23
N THR A 168 -2.24 17.00 -19.63
CA THR A 168 -1.81 18.39 -19.92
C THR A 168 -0.65 18.50 -20.91
N GLY A 169 0.11 17.43 -21.11
CA GLY A 169 1.39 17.47 -21.83
C GLY A 169 2.54 18.15 -21.04
N ILE A 170 2.28 18.78 -19.88
CA ILE A 170 3.30 19.45 -19.08
C ILE A 170 4.26 18.42 -18.50
N ASN A 171 5.57 18.64 -18.66
CA ASN A 171 6.59 17.69 -18.24
C ASN A 171 6.52 17.36 -16.74
N VAL A 172 6.60 16.07 -16.39
CA VAL A 172 6.53 15.54 -15.01
C VAL A 172 7.50 16.25 -14.06
N HIS A 173 8.70 16.64 -14.53
CA HIS A 173 9.71 17.32 -13.73
C HIS A 173 9.30 18.75 -13.32
N GLN A 174 8.37 19.37 -14.03
CA GLN A 174 7.85 20.71 -13.70
C GLN A 174 6.68 20.65 -12.72
N ILE A 175 5.79 19.66 -12.84
CA ILE A 175 4.60 19.51 -11.98
C ILE A 175 4.96 19.03 -10.57
N THR A 176 5.81 18.01 -10.50
CA THR A 176 6.26 17.36 -9.25
C THR A 176 6.60 18.37 -8.14
N PRO A 177 7.50 19.34 -8.35
CA PRO A 177 7.89 20.28 -7.30
C PRO A 177 6.75 21.23 -6.88
N ILE A 178 5.84 21.64 -7.77
CA ILE A 178 4.70 22.50 -7.42
C ILE A 178 3.82 21.79 -6.40
N VAL A 179 3.45 20.55 -6.73
CA VAL A 179 2.58 19.72 -5.90
C VAL A 179 3.24 19.48 -4.56
N CYS A 180 4.55 19.19 -4.54
CA CYS A 180 5.31 19.04 -3.31
C CYS A 180 5.30 20.32 -2.45
N ILE A 181 5.53 21.50 -3.03
CA ILE A 181 5.54 22.78 -2.27
C ILE A 181 4.19 23.02 -1.61
N VAL A 182 3.10 22.86 -2.37
CA VAL A 182 1.73 23.05 -1.85
C VAL A 182 1.44 22.04 -0.74
N CYS A 183 1.76 20.76 -0.97
CA CYS A 183 1.56 19.69 0.00
C CYS A 183 2.35 19.89 1.30
N ILE A 184 3.62 20.26 1.20
CA ILE A 184 4.47 20.56 2.36
C ILE A 184 3.90 21.74 3.13
N PHE A 185 3.49 22.81 2.43
CA PHE A 185 2.98 24.02 3.08
C PHE A 185 1.73 23.74 3.93
N TYR A 186 0.66 23.18 3.37
CA TYR A 186 -0.58 22.98 4.14
C TYR A 186 -0.42 21.92 5.23
N THR A 187 0.44 20.91 5.01
CA THR A 187 0.69 19.85 6.00
C THR A 187 1.48 20.38 7.19
N CYS A 188 2.52 21.19 6.95
CA CYS A 188 3.33 21.79 8.01
C CYS A 188 2.53 22.80 8.86
N VAL A 189 1.61 23.55 8.25
CA VAL A 189 0.83 24.58 8.94
C VAL A 189 -0.32 23.97 9.76
N GLY A 190 -1.01 22.97 9.22
CA GLY A 190 -2.31 22.53 9.76
C GLY A 190 -2.30 21.35 10.76
N GLY A 191 -1.24 20.55 10.81
CA GLY A 191 -1.16 19.36 11.68
C GLY A 191 -2.20 18.26 11.34
N LEU A 192 -2.33 17.23 12.19
CA LEU A 192 -3.15 16.03 11.86
C LEU A 192 -4.63 16.39 11.58
N LYS A 193 -5.20 17.37 12.29
CA LYS A 193 -6.60 17.79 12.09
C LYS A 193 -6.84 18.33 10.68
N ALA A 194 -5.95 19.20 10.19
CA ALA A 194 -6.06 19.72 8.84
C ALA A 194 -5.91 18.59 7.81
N VAL A 195 -4.90 17.73 7.98
CA VAL A 195 -4.66 16.57 7.10
C VAL A 195 -5.91 15.69 7.01
N VAL A 196 -6.57 15.41 8.14
CA VAL A 196 -7.79 14.59 8.16
C VAL A 196 -8.94 15.26 7.39
N TRP A 197 -9.11 16.57 7.49
CA TRP A 197 -10.18 17.28 6.77
C TRP A 197 -9.88 17.48 5.28
N THR A 198 -8.61 17.72 4.90
CA THR A 198 -8.21 17.74 3.49
C THR A 198 -8.42 16.38 2.85
N ASP A 199 -8.12 15.30 3.58
CA ASP A 199 -8.35 13.93 3.11
C ASP A 199 -9.85 13.65 2.85
N VAL A 200 -10.76 14.20 3.67
CA VAL A 200 -12.21 14.05 3.45
C VAL A 200 -12.61 14.66 2.11
N VAL A 201 -12.21 15.91 1.86
CA VAL A 201 -12.52 16.62 0.61
C VAL A 201 -11.94 15.87 -0.58
N GLN A 202 -10.66 15.48 -0.50
CA GLN A 202 -9.98 14.72 -1.55
C GLN A 202 -10.67 13.39 -1.84
N THR A 203 -11.03 12.61 -0.82
CA THR A 203 -11.67 11.31 -0.98
C THR A 203 -13.01 11.42 -1.68
N VAL A 204 -13.85 12.38 -1.27
CA VAL A 204 -15.17 12.61 -1.90
C VAL A 204 -15.01 12.95 -3.38
N MET A 205 -14.07 13.83 -3.73
CA MET A 205 -13.80 14.18 -5.13
C MET A 205 -13.28 12.98 -5.93
N MET A 206 -12.41 12.16 -5.36
CA MET A 206 -11.86 10.97 -6.03
C MET A 206 -12.92 9.91 -6.32
N PHE A 207 -13.78 9.59 -5.35
CA PHE A 207 -14.91 8.68 -5.58
C PHE A 207 -15.88 9.26 -6.62
N GLY A 208 -16.17 10.56 -6.56
CA GLY A 208 -17.00 11.24 -7.56
C GLY A 208 -16.41 11.12 -8.97
N ALA A 209 -15.12 11.39 -9.13
CA ALA A 209 -14.44 11.30 -10.42
C ALA A 209 -14.44 9.87 -10.99
N ILE A 210 -14.11 8.86 -10.18
CA ILE A 210 -14.16 7.46 -10.63
C ILE A 210 -15.58 7.08 -11.02
N PHE A 211 -16.58 7.45 -10.23
CA PHE A 211 -17.98 7.12 -10.50
C PHE A 211 -18.48 7.74 -11.83
N LEU A 212 -18.08 8.98 -12.13
CA LEU A 212 -18.37 9.63 -13.41
C LEU A 212 -17.74 8.89 -14.60
N VAL A 213 -16.46 8.48 -14.47
CA VAL A 213 -15.76 7.71 -15.51
C VAL A 213 -16.45 6.36 -15.75
N MET A 214 -16.87 5.68 -14.67
CA MET A 214 -17.61 4.43 -14.77
C MET A 214 -18.92 4.61 -15.53
N ILE A 215 -19.73 5.62 -15.18
CA ILE A 215 -21.03 5.84 -15.84
C ILE A 215 -20.83 6.18 -17.30
N LYS A 216 -20.03 7.21 -17.61
CA LYS A 216 -19.92 7.72 -18.98
C LYS A 216 -19.28 6.65 -19.88
N GLY A 217 -18.20 6.00 -19.44
CA GLY A 217 -17.59 4.95 -20.25
C GLY A 217 -18.46 3.72 -20.45
N THR A 218 -19.29 3.35 -19.46
CA THR A 218 -20.25 2.26 -19.66
C THR A 218 -21.28 2.60 -20.72
N VAL A 219 -21.75 3.85 -20.74
CA VAL A 219 -22.69 4.33 -21.77
C VAL A 219 -22.04 4.29 -23.16
N ASP A 220 -20.79 4.74 -23.29
CA ASP A 220 -20.07 4.74 -24.58
C ASP A 220 -19.83 3.32 -25.13
N VAL A 221 -19.50 2.38 -24.26
CA VAL A 221 -19.26 0.98 -24.65
C VAL A 221 -20.57 0.28 -25.08
N GLY A 222 -21.73 0.80 -24.67
CA GLY A 222 -23.05 0.25 -25.00
C GLY A 222 -23.76 -0.46 -23.85
N GLY A 223 -23.28 -0.32 -22.60
CA GLY A 223 -23.91 -0.87 -21.39
C GLY A 223 -23.01 -1.83 -20.60
N VAL A 224 -23.44 -2.16 -19.38
CA VAL A 224 -22.70 -3.06 -18.47
C VAL A 224 -22.59 -4.47 -19.05
N ASP A 225 -23.64 -4.95 -19.72
CA ASP A 225 -23.68 -6.29 -20.32
C ASP A 225 -22.62 -6.45 -21.41
N GLU A 226 -22.37 -5.39 -22.19
CA GLU A 226 -21.34 -5.39 -23.23
C GLU A 226 -19.94 -5.39 -22.62
N VAL A 227 -19.72 -4.60 -21.56
CA VAL A 227 -18.46 -4.63 -20.80
C VAL A 227 -18.18 -6.03 -20.28
N TRP A 228 -19.19 -6.68 -19.70
CA TRP A 228 -19.07 -8.05 -19.18
C TRP A 228 -18.81 -9.08 -20.29
N SER A 229 -19.57 -9.03 -21.38
CA SER A 229 -19.43 -9.94 -22.53
C SER A 229 -18.04 -9.85 -23.15
N ARG A 230 -17.53 -8.63 -23.36
CA ARG A 230 -16.16 -8.41 -23.87
C ARG A 230 -15.12 -8.93 -22.89
N ALA A 231 -15.26 -8.66 -21.59
CA ALA A 231 -14.33 -9.14 -20.58
C ALA A 231 -14.26 -10.68 -20.49
N VAL A 232 -15.39 -11.37 -20.65
CA VAL A 232 -15.45 -12.84 -20.68
C VAL A 232 -14.78 -13.38 -21.95
N LYS A 233 -15.08 -12.83 -23.13
CA LYS A 233 -14.43 -13.22 -24.39
C LYS A 233 -12.93 -12.98 -24.38
N GLY A 234 -12.50 -11.99 -23.60
CA GLY A 234 -11.11 -11.66 -23.40
C GLY A 234 -10.39 -12.48 -22.33
N ASP A 235 -11.01 -13.45 -21.66
CA ASP A 235 -10.39 -14.17 -20.53
C ASP A 235 -9.91 -13.22 -19.41
N ARG A 236 -10.61 -12.11 -19.19
CA ARG A 236 -10.32 -11.18 -18.07
C ARG A 236 -11.09 -11.57 -16.81
N ILE A 237 -12.21 -12.28 -16.96
CA ILE A 237 -12.99 -12.85 -15.87
C ILE A 237 -12.51 -14.28 -15.62
N GLU A 238 -11.78 -14.47 -14.53
CA GLU A 238 -11.19 -15.76 -14.18
C GLU A 238 -11.49 -16.10 -12.72
N GLY A 239 -11.68 -17.39 -12.46
CA GLY A 239 -11.74 -17.92 -11.10
C GLY A 239 -10.40 -17.79 -10.38
N PRO A 240 -10.38 -18.01 -9.05
CA PRO A 240 -9.15 -18.00 -8.28
C PRO A 240 -8.26 -19.19 -8.68
N ASP A 241 -6.99 -18.94 -8.96
CA ASP A 241 -6.00 -20.02 -9.15
C ASP A 241 -5.72 -20.68 -7.79
N LEU A 242 -6.06 -21.97 -7.68
CA LEU A 242 -5.91 -22.79 -6.48
C LEU A 242 -4.57 -23.55 -6.46
N ASN A 243 -3.70 -23.37 -7.46
CA ASN A 243 -2.38 -23.99 -7.46
C ASN A 243 -1.49 -23.39 -6.37
N PHE A 244 -0.80 -24.25 -5.62
CA PHE A 244 0.19 -23.82 -4.64
C PHE A 244 1.55 -23.58 -5.31
N ASP A 245 1.57 -22.65 -6.27
CA ASP A 245 2.82 -22.14 -6.84
C ASP A 245 3.16 -20.77 -6.24
N LEU A 246 4.36 -20.67 -5.69
CA LEU A 246 4.89 -19.46 -5.09
C LEU A 246 5.45 -18.49 -6.13
N LYS A 247 5.78 -18.98 -7.35
CA LYS A 247 6.30 -18.17 -8.46
C LYS A 247 5.19 -17.47 -9.23
N SER A 248 4.02 -18.11 -9.36
CA SER A 248 2.84 -17.54 -10.02
C SER A 248 2.49 -16.16 -9.46
N ARG A 249 2.20 -15.21 -10.37
CA ARG A 249 1.94 -13.80 -10.06
C ARG A 249 0.84 -13.68 -9.02
N HIS A 250 -0.29 -14.37 -9.24
CA HIS A 250 -1.47 -14.39 -8.37
C HIS A 250 -1.94 -15.83 -8.17
N THR A 251 -2.05 -16.23 -6.93
CA THR A 251 -2.78 -17.44 -6.51
C THR A 251 -3.68 -17.06 -5.36
N ILE A 252 -4.71 -17.84 -5.07
CA ILE A 252 -5.56 -17.57 -3.90
C ILE A 252 -4.72 -17.48 -2.61
N TYR A 253 -3.65 -18.27 -2.52
CA TYR A 253 -2.75 -18.30 -1.37
C TYR A 253 -1.89 -17.05 -1.28
N SER A 254 -1.33 -16.57 -2.40
CA SER A 254 -0.52 -15.36 -2.40
C SER A 254 -1.36 -14.13 -2.07
N LEU A 255 -2.60 -14.08 -2.55
CA LEU A 255 -3.54 -13.00 -2.26
C LEU A 255 -4.11 -13.07 -0.84
N LEU A 256 -4.38 -14.27 -0.32
CA LEU A 256 -4.85 -14.45 1.05
C LEU A 256 -3.74 -14.16 2.05
N PHE A 257 -2.63 -14.91 2.02
CA PHE A 257 -1.59 -14.83 3.05
C PHE A 257 -0.60 -13.68 2.80
N GLY A 258 -0.15 -13.51 1.56
CA GLY A 258 0.71 -12.39 1.18
C GLY A 258 -0.03 -11.05 1.28
N GLY A 259 -1.25 -11.00 0.73
CA GLY A 259 -2.14 -9.85 0.89
C GLY A 259 -2.45 -9.55 2.35
N PHE A 260 -2.82 -10.56 3.16
CA PHE A 260 -3.01 -10.38 4.61
C PHE A 260 -1.79 -9.72 5.27
N ALA A 261 -0.58 -10.22 5.04
CA ALA A 261 0.63 -9.65 5.64
C ALA A 261 0.87 -8.21 5.18
N TYR A 262 0.70 -7.94 3.88
CA TYR A 262 0.83 -6.58 3.33
C TYR A 262 -0.17 -5.59 3.98
N TRP A 263 -1.44 -5.98 4.05
CA TRP A 263 -2.50 -5.17 4.64
C TRP A 263 -2.33 -5.01 6.14
N LEU A 264 -1.91 -6.06 6.83
CA LEU A 264 -1.68 -6.05 8.27
C LEU A 264 -0.51 -5.13 8.62
N LYS A 265 0.62 -5.22 7.91
CA LYS A 265 1.72 -4.26 8.08
C LYS A 265 1.22 -2.83 7.90
N SER A 266 0.46 -2.60 6.83
CA SER A 266 0.05 -1.25 6.44
C SER A 266 -0.88 -0.63 7.48
N ASN A 267 -1.75 -1.42 8.12
CA ASN A 267 -2.70 -0.93 9.13
C ASN A 267 -2.18 -0.99 10.57
N ALA A 268 -1.52 -2.08 10.96
CA ALA A 268 -1.15 -2.35 12.35
C ALA A 268 0.20 -1.75 12.75
N VAL A 269 1.10 -1.53 11.79
CA VAL A 269 2.49 -1.13 12.07
C VAL A 269 2.83 0.25 11.50
N SER A 270 2.18 0.64 10.39
CA SER A 270 2.43 1.96 9.79
C SER A 270 1.99 3.09 10.71
N GLN A 271 2.92 3.99 11.01
CA GLN A 271 2.68 5.15 11.88
C GLN A 271 1.46 5.98 11.41
N ASN A 272 1.33 6.18 10.09
CA ASN A 272 0.27 7.01 9.51
C ASN A 272 -1.14 6.45 9.78
N MET A 273 -1.27 5.12 9.91
CA MET A 273 -2.56 4.47 10.15
C MET A 273 -2.88 4.38 11.65
N ILE A 274 -1.94 3.86 12.45
CA ILE A 274 -2.14 3.72 13.91
C ILE A 274 -2.43 5.06 14.56
N GLN A 275 -1.72 6.12 14.18
CA GLN A 275 -1.92 7.47 14.72
C GLN A 275 -3.35 7.99 14.52
N ARG A 276 -4.02 7.61 13.42
CA ARG A 276 -5.40 7.98 13.13
C ARG A 276 -6.38 7.17 13.97
N TYR A 277 -6.16 5.86 14.12
CA TYR A 277 -6.98 5.04 15.03
C TYR A 277 -6.91 5.54 16.47
N LEU A 278 -5.73 5.96 16.94
CA LEU A 278 -5.51 6.49 18.30
C LEU A 278 -6.01 7.92 18.52
N SER A 279 -6.45 8.61 17.46
CA SER A 279 -7.11 9.92 17.56
C SER A 279 -8.59 9.83 17.96
N LEU A 280 -9.14 8.61 17.97
CA LEU A 280 -10.52 8.32 18.39
C LEU A 280 -10.58 8.11 19.92
N PRO A 281 -11.70 8.50 20.56
CA PRO A 281 -11.79 8.53 22.02
C PRO A 281 -11.93 7.14 22.66
N THR A 282 -12.48 6.16 21.93
CA THR A 282 -12.79 4.84 22.47
C THR A 282 -12.41 3.72 21.51
N LEU A 283 -12.04 2.57 22.05
CA LEU A 283 -11.69 1.37 21.27
C LEU A 283 -12.85 0.92 20.39
N ALA A 284 -14.10 1.04 20.86
CA ALA A 284 -15.28 0.77 20.05
C ALA A 284 -15.38 1.71 18.83
N SER A 285 -15.02 2.98 18.99
CA SER A 285 -14.99 3.95 17.89
C SER A 285 -13.87 3.63 16.91
N ALA A 286 -12.68 3.23 17.40
CA ALA A 286 -11.58 2.78 16.56
C ALA A 286 -11.92 1.52 15.76
N ARG A 287 -12.60 0.54 16.37
CA ARG A 287 -13.10 -0.67 15.68
C ARG A 287 -14.12 -0.32 14.61
N ARG A 288 -15.08 0.56 14.91
CA ARG A 288 -16.04 1.04 13.92
C ARG A 288 -15.34 1.73 12.75
N ALA A 289 -14.37 2.59 13.02
CA ALA A 289 -13.58 3.25 11.98
C ALA A 289 -12.82 2.24 11.09
N LEU A 290 -12.21 1.20 11.69
CA LEU A 290 -11.55 0.12 10.95
C LEU A 290 -12.49 -0.62 10.00
N TRP A 291 -13.67 -1.02 10.46
CA TRP A 291 -14.62 -1.76 9.61
C TRP A 291 -15.24 -0.89 8.52
N LEU A 292 -15.52 0.38 8.81
CA LEU A 292 -15.94 1.34 7.77
C LEU A 292 -14.83 1.61 6.77
N PHE A 293 -13.57 1.68 7.22
CA PHE A 293 -12.40 1.80 6.36
C PHE A 293 -12.28 0.59 5.42
N ILE A 294 -12.43 -0.64 5.95
CA ILE A 294 -12.44 -1.87 5.13
C ILE A 294 -13.55 -1.80 4.11
N ALA A 295 -14.79 -1.46 4.49
CA ALA A 295 -15.89 -1.31 3.55
C ALA A 295 -15.58 -0.29 2.43
N GLY A 296 -15.00 0.86 2.78
CA GLY A 296 -14.60 1.88 1.81
C GLY A 296 -13.49 1.45 0.86
N VAL A 297 -12.49 0.70 1.35
CA VAL A 297 -11.43 0.11 0.51
C VAL A 297 -11.97 -0.97 -0.42
N LEU A 298 -12.87 -1.83 0.07
CA LEU A 298 -13.50 -2.86 -0.76
C LEU A 298 -14.35 -2.23 -1.88
N LEU A 299 -15.08 -1.17 -1.55
CA LEU A 299 -15.82 -0.38 -2.54
C LEU A 299 -14.89 0.20 -3.61
N LEU A 300 -13.79 0.84 -3.19
CA LEU A 300 -12.79 1.40 -4.10
C LEU A 300 -12.16 0.33 -4.99
N LEU A 301 -11.72 -0.79 -4.43
CA LEU A 301 -11.14 -1.90 -5.20
C LEU A 301 -12.15 -2.43 -6.23
N GLY A 302 -13.42 -2.54 -5.85
CA GLY A 302 -14.50 -2.90 -6.78
C GLY A 302 -14.67 -1.91 -7.93
N MET A 303 -14.65 -0.60 -7.63
CA MET A 303 -14.71 0.44 -8.67
C MET A 303 -13.48 0.43 -9.58
N CYS A 304 -12.27 0.30 -9.02
CA CYS A 304 -11.05 0.18 -9.81
C CYS A 304 -11.05 -1.09 -10.68
N CYS A 305 -11.63 -2.18 -10.18
CA CYS A 305 -11.81 -3.40 -10.95
C CYS A 305 -12.71 -3.19 -12.15
N TYR A 306 -13.87 -2.59 -11.92
CA TYR A 306 -14.77 -2.24 -12.99
C TYR A 306 -14.11 -1.30 -14.01
N CYS A 307 -13.36 -0.28 -13.57
CA CYS A 307 -12.60 0.57 -14.47
C CYS A 307 -11.58 -0.23 -15.30
N GLY A 308 -10.88 -1.21 -14.72
CA GLY A 308 -9.95 -2.07 -15.46
C GLY A 308 -10.65 -2.88 -16.57
N LEU A 309 -11.81 -3.44 -16.24
CA LEU A 309 -12.67 -4.14 -17.22
C LEU A 309 -13.21 -3.18 -18.28
N LEU A 310 -13.56 -1.96 -17.90
CA LEU A 310 -14.07 -0.93 -18.79
C LEU A 310 -12.99 -0.45 -19.78
N ILE A 311 -11.75 -0.25 -19.32
CA ILE A 311 -10.59 0.01 -20.19
C ILE A 311 -10.46 -1.13 -21.20
N TYR A 312 -10.55 -2.38 -20.74
CA TYR A 312 -10.45 -3.55 -21.63
C TYR A 312 -11.58 -3.57 -22.65
N ALA A 313 -12.82 -3.40 -22.22
CA ALA A 313 -13.99 -3.41 -23.11
C ALA A 313 -13.93 -2.28 -24.16
N THR A 314 -13.37 -1.12 -23.81
CA THR A 314 -13.18 0.01 -24.72
C THR A 314 -12.11 -0.31 -25.77
N TYR A 315 -10.97 -0.86 -25.35
CA TYR A 315 -9.79 -1.08 -26.19
C TYR A 315 -9.60 -2.53 -26.68
N HIS A 316 -10.62 -3.39 -26.58
CA HIS A 316 -10.49 -4.83 -26.87
C HIS A 316 -10.04 -5.15 -28.31
N GLU A 317 -10.33 -4.28 -29.28
CA GLU A 317 -9.94 -4.43 -30.70
C GLU A 317 -8.64 -3.70 -31.06
N CYS A 318 -8.25 -2.70 -30.27
CA CYS A 318 -7.08 -1.86 -30.50
C CYS A 318 -6.34 -1.59 -29.19
N ASP A 319 -5.37 -2.45 -28.87
CA ASP A 319 -4.59 -2.31 -27.65
C ASP A 319 -3.65 -1.08 -27.67
N PRO A 320 -3.84 -0.11 -26.77
CA PRO A 320 -3.02 1.10 -26.71
C PRO A 320 -1.58 0.83 -26.27
N LEU A 321 -1.29 -0.30 -25.58
CA LEU A 321 0.08 -0.64 -25.17
C LEU A 321 0.93 -1.13 -26.36
N THR A 322 0.41 -2.09 -27.13
CA THR A 322 1.10 -2.67 -28.29
C THR A 322 1.30 -1.66 -29.40
N THR A 323 0.31 -0.78 -29.59
CA THR A 323 0.38 0.32 -30.56
C THR A 323 1.27 1.49 -30.09
N LYS A 324 1.75 1.47 -28.85
CA LYS A 324 2.53 2.53 -28.18
C LYS A 324 1.81 3.86 -28.04
N LEU A 325 0.47 3.86 -28.10
CA LEU A 325 -0.36 5.01 -27.74
C LEU A 325 -0.23 5.30 -26.23
N ALA A 326 -0.20 4.24 -25.41
CA ALA A 326 0.26 4.27 -24.03
C ALA A 326 1.70 3.72 -23.94
N LYS A 327 2.64 4.55 -23.47
CA LYS A 327 4.07 4.15 -23.38
C LYS A 327 4.37 3.28 -22.17
N ALA A 328 3.57 3.41 -21.11
CA ALA A 328 3.71 2.65 -19.87
C ALA A 328 2.36 2.05 -19.44
N LYS A 329 2.38 1.02 -18.61
CA LYS A 329 1.15 0.31 -18.20
C LYS A 329 0.19 1.21 -17.42
N ASP A 330 0.71 2.01 -16.49
CA ASP A 330 -0.08 2.89 -15.60
C ASP A 330 -0.73 4.09 -16.33
N GLN A 331 -0.50 4.22 -17.64
CA GLN A 331 -1.03 5.26 -18.51
C GLN A 331 -2.41 4.94 -19.10
N LEU A 332 -2.92 3.72 -18.87
CA LEU A 332 -4.17 3.22 -19.44
C LEU A 332 -5.42 3.94 -18.91
N LEU A 333 -5.53 4.11 -17.59
CA LEU A 333 -6.71 4.79 -17.03
C LEU A 333 -6.76 6.27 -17.44
N PRO A 334 -5.66 7.05 -17.40
CA PRO A 334 -5.69 8.43 -17.88
C PRO A 334 -6.02 8.51 -19.37
N LEU A 335 -5.53 7.57 -20.19
CA LEU A 335 -5.89 7.49 -21.61
C LEU A 335 -7.40 7.32 -21.80
N LEU A 336 -8.00 6.36 -21.09
CA LEU A 336 -9.45 6.12 -21.11
C LEU A 336 -10.22 7.41 -20.74
N VAL A 337 -9.79 8.10 -19.68
CA VAL A 337 -10.43 9.35 -19.24
C VAL A 337 -10.40 10.42 -20.32
N MET A 338 -9.28 10.58 -21.04
CA MET A 338 -9.16 11.60 -22.09
C MET A 338 -9.98 11.27 -23.34
N ASP A 339 -10.06 10.00 -23.72
CA ASP A 339 -10.84 9.53 -24.87
C ASP A 339 -12.35 9.72 -24.61
N ILE A 340 -12.77 9.34 -23.41
CA ILE A 340 -14.15 9.41 -22.96
C ILE A 340 -14.57 10.86 -22.68
N LEU A 341 -13.81 11.65 -21.94
CA LEU A 341 -14.25 13.00 -21.55
C LEU A 341 -13.82 14.10 -22.55
N GLY A 342 -13.10 13.74 -23.62
CA GLY A 342 -12.50 14.70 -24.58
C GLY A 342 -13.46 15.43 -25.52
N ASP A 343 -14.71 14.96 -25.65
CA ASP A 343 -15.76 15.58 -26.49
C ASP A 343 -16.43 16.79 -25.82
N PHE A 344 -16.15 17.04 -24.54
CA PHE A 344 -16.60 18.25 -23.86
C PHE A 344 -15.66 19.43 -24.21
N PRO A 345 -16.17 20.56 -24.75
CA PRO A 345 -15.35 21.56 -25.44
C PRO A 345 -14.52 22.48 -24.53
N GLY A 346 -13.26 22.75 -24.92
CA GLY A 346 -12.41 23.87 -24.44
C GLY A 346 -11.00 23.93 -25.05
N LEU A 347 -10.62 25.06 -25.68
CA LEU A 347 -9.32 25.40 -26.35
C LEU A 347 -9.10 26.95 -26.25
N PRO A 348 -7.90 27.57 -26.43
CA PRO A 348 -6.49 27.17 -26.19
C PRO A 348 -5.60 28.23 -25.42
N ASP A 349 -4.30 27.93 -25.27
CA ASP A 349 -3.18 28.49 -24.47
C ASP A 349 -2.77 30.00 -24.53
N ARG A 350 -2.19 30.54 -23.42
CA ARG A 350 -0.77 31.00 -23.29
C ARG A 350 -0.41 31.60 -21.89
N GLN A 351 0.85 31.36 -21.49
CA GLN A 351 1.69 32.04 -20.45
C GLN A 351 1.68 31.50 -19.01
N THR A 352 2.59 30.57 -18.71
CA THR A 352 3.04 30.31 -17.32
C THR A 352 4.52 29.89 -17.29
N GLY A 353 5.40 30.77 -17.81
CA GLY A 353 6.81 30.44 -18.03
C GLY A 353 7.81 30.88 -16.96
N TYR A 354 7.51 31.87 -16.12
CA TYR A 354 8.60 32.60 -15.43
C TYR A 354 8.58 32.60 -13.90
N ILE A 355 7.50 32.16 -13.25
CA ILE A 355 7.41 32.15 -11.77
C ILE A 355 7.91 30.82 -11.17
N MET A 356 8.09 29.80 -12.01
CA MET A 356 8.28 28.40 -11.60
C MET A 356 9.74 27.96 -11.38
N ARG A 357 10.72 28.79 -11.72
CA ARG A 357 12.14 28.38 -11.81
C ARG A 357 12.97 28.57 -10.53
N GLY A 358 12.43 29.18 -9.46
CA GLY A 358 13.21 29.49 -8.26
C GLY A 358 13.25 28.41 -7.17
N VAL A 359 12.20 27.59 -7.03
CA VAL A 359 12.00 26.75 -5.83
C VAL A 359 12.20 25.24 -6.11
N VAL A 360 12.25 24.84 -7.39
CA VAL A 360 12.30 23.44 -7.86
C VAL A 360 13.68 22.78 -7.73
N ALA A 361 14.76 23.56 -7.68
CA ALA A 361 16.10 23.06 -8.00
C ALA A 361 16.73 22.13 -6.94
N VAL A 362 16.36 22.24 -5.65
CA VAL A 362 17.07 21.52 -4.57
C VAL A 362 16.37 20.22 -4.15
N PHE A 363 15.03 20.21 -4.07
CA PHE A 363 14.26 18.99 -3.77
C PHE A 363 13.88 18.18 -5.02
N GLY A 364 13.83 18.83 -6.20
CA GLY A 364 13.56 18.17 -7.47
C GLY A 364 14.68 17.21 -7.89
N ALA A 365 15.94 17.54 -7.64
CA ALA A 365 17.08 16.75 -8.15
C ALA A 365 17.11 15.30 -7.60
N ILE A 366 16.78 15.10 -6.32
CA ILE A 366 16.76 13.77 -5.69
C ILE A 366 15.55 12.95 -6.19
N CYS A 367 14.38 13.59 -6.32
CA CYS A 367 13.19 12.92 -6.84
C CYS A 367 13.32 12.57 -8.33
N VAL A 368 13.97 13.42 -9.13
CA VAL A 368 14.16 13.21 -10.58
C VAL A 368 15.04 11.98 -10.86
N CYS A 369 16.14 11.79 -10.14
CA CYS A 369 16.97 10.58 -10.30
C CYS A 369 16.21 9.30 -9.94
N LEU A 370 15.40 9.33 -8.88
CA LEU A 370 14.56 8.18 -8.49
C LEU A 370 13.43 7.92 -9.49
N VAL A 371 12.84 8.97 -10.07
CA VAL A 371 11.76 8.85 -11.07
C VAL A 371 12.24 8.17 -12.36
N LEU A 372 13.44 8.52 -12.86
CA LEU A 372 14.00 7.89 -14.08
C LEU A 372 14.27 6.38 -13.90
N VAL A 373 14.51 5.95 -12.66
CA VAL A 373 14.68 4.54 -12.32
C VAL A 373 13.32 3.83 -12.22
N VAL A 374 12.31 4.46 -11.61
CA VAL A 374 10.96 3.91 -11.44
C VAL A 374 10.30 3.57 -12.78
N GLU A 375 10.51 4.39 -13.83
CA GLU A 375 9.93 4.15 -15.17
C GLU A 375 10.39 2.85 -15.84
N LYS A 376 11.50 2.27 -15.40
CA LYS A 376 12.07 1.05 -15.98
C LYS A 376 11.69 -0.22 -15.22
N LEU A 377 10.97 -0.13 -14.11
CA LEU A 377 10.85 -1.22 -13.13
C LEU A 377 9.48 -1.92 -13.07
N GLY A 378 8.79 -2.05 -14.20
CA GLY A 378 7.51 -2.77 -14.29
C GLY A 378 6.30 -1.90 -13.90
N SER A 379 5.17 -2.53 -13.54
CA SER A 379 3.97 -1.80 -13.12
C SER A 379 4.18 -1.13 -11.76
N VAL A 380 3.70 0.10 -11.57
CA VAL A 380 3.95 0.85 -10.34
C VAL A 380 3.42 0.14 -9.08
N LEU A 381 2.29 -0.57 -9.18
CA LEU A 381 1.75 -1.37 -8.09
C LEU A 381 2.74 -2.43 -7.58
N GLN A 382 3.27 -3.25 -8.51
CA GLN A 382 4.25 -4.29 -8.20
C GLN A 382 5.53 -3.70 -7.60
N LEU A 383 6.07 -2.63 -8.20
CA LEU A 383 7.29 -1.97 -7.73
C LEU A 383 7.12 -1.43 -6.31
N SER A 384 5.99 -0.78 -6.03
CA SER A 384 5.71 -0.24 -4.70
C SER A 384 5.65 -1.35 -3.65
N MET A 385 5.05 -2.49 -3.98
CA MET A 385 4.93 -3.62 -3.04
C MET A 385 6.26 -4.32 -2.82
N SER A 386 7.06 -4.54 -3.87
CA SER A 386 8.36 -5.20 -3.76
C SER A 386 9.39 -4.34 -3.01
N LEU A 387 9.53 -3.06 -3.37
CA LEU A 387 10.46 -2.14 -2.71
C LEU A 387 10.05 -1.88 -1.25
N GLY A 388 8.74 -1.71 -1.01
CA GLY A 388 8.20 -1.56 0.34
C GLY A 388 8.47 -2.77 1.23
N ALA A 389 8.42 -3.99 0.67
CA ALA A 389 8.60 -5.24 1.43
C ALA A 389 9.95 -5.34 2.17
N VAL A 390 11.00 -4.68 1.66
CA VAL A 390 12.35 -4.65 2.26
C VAL A 390 12.29 -4.22 3.73
N THR A 391 11.53 -3.17 4.02
CA THR A 391 11.37 -2.63 5.38
C THR A 391 10.08 -3.10 6.04
N ASN A 392 9.02 -3.29 5.24
CA ASN A 392 7.70 -3.68 5.74
C ASN A 392 7.69 -5.08 6.36
N GLY A 393 8.35 -6.05 5.73
CA GLY A 393 8.41 -7.42 6.25
C GLY A 393 9.06 -7.50 7.64
N PRO A 394 10.31 -7.02 7.80
CA PRO A 394 10.98 -7.03 9.10
C PRO A 394 10.23 -6.23 10.18
N LEU A 395 9.69 -5.06 9.83
CA LEU A 395 8.83 -4.29 10.75
C LEU A 395 7.62 -5.09 11.21
N LEU A 396 6.90 -5.73 10.29
CA LEU A 396 5.75 -6.56 10.63
C LEU A 396 6.17 -7.70 11.57
N GLY A 397 7.28 -8.38 11.27
CA GLY A 397 7.82 -9.44 12.12
C GLY A 397 8.10 -8.96 13.54
N ILE A 398 8.76 -7.81 13.67
CA ILE A 398 9.14 -7.20 14.95
C ILE A 398 7.93 -6.88 15.82
N PHE A 399 6.92 -6.24 15.24
CA PHE A 399 5.72 -5.86 16.00
C PHE A 399 4.89 -7.09 16.35
N THR A 400 4.72 -8.01 15.40
CA THR A 400 3.97 -9.26 15.62
C THR A 400 4.59 -10.06 16.76
N MET A 401 5.91 -10.25 16.75
CA MET A 401 6.57 -10.99 17.83
C MET A 401 6.56 -10.25 19.17
N GLY A 402 6.65 -8.92 19.15
CA GLY A 402 6.52 -8.13 20.39
C GLY A 402 5.17 -8.33 21.07
N VAL A 403 4.09 -8.34 20.28
CA VAL A 403 2.70 -8.46 20.75
C VAL A 403 2.33 -9.90 21.13
N MET A 404 2.88 -10.89 20.43
CA MET A 404 2.47 -12.29 20.57
C MET A 404 3.43 -13.16 21.41
N PHE A 405 4.75 -12.92 21.34
CA PHE A 405 5.75 -13.79 21.97
C PHE A 405 6.40 -13.08 23.16
N PRO A 406 6.00 -13.37 24.41
CA PRO A 406 6.58 -12.73 25.60
C PRO A 406 8.05 -13.13 25.81
N HIS A 407 8.45 -14.33 25.41
CA HIS A 407 9.79 -14.86 25.61
C HIS A 407 10.89 -14.15 24.79
N VAL A 408 10.52 -13.40 23.74
CA VAL A 408 11.49 -12.71 22.89
C VAL A 408 12.05 -11.49 23.62
N HIS A 409 13.38 -11.41 23.67
CA HIS A 409 14.12 -10.27 24.26
C HIS A 409 14.61 -9.29 23.18
N GLY A 410 15.09 -8.11 23.59
CA GLY A 410 15.47 -7.03 22.68
C GLY A 410 16.63 -7.38 21.73
N THR A 411 17.65 -8.10 22.18
CA THR A 411 18.79 -8.48 21.30
C THR A 411 18.36 -9.48 20.22
N GLY A 412 17.60 -10.51 20.59
CA GLY A 412 17.03 -11.45 19.63
C GLY A 412 16.10 -10.76 18.62
N ALA A 413 15.33 -9.77 19.09
CA ALA A 413 14.50 -8.93 18.22
C ALA A 413 15.33 -8.13 17.20
N LEU A 414 16.43 -7.53 17.65
CA LEU A 414 17.33 -6.75 16.80
C LEU A 414 18.07 -7.62 15.77
N ILE A 415 18.53 -8.83 16.17
CA ILE A 415 19.19 -9.79 15.29
C ILE A 415 18.22 -10.22 14.18
N GLY A 416 17.02 -10.70 14.54
CA GLY A 416 16.04 -11.12 13.53
C GLY A 416 15.54 -9.98 12.65
N GLY A 417 15.40 -8.78 13.19
CA GLY A 417 15.09 -7.57 12.42
C GLY A 417 16.18 -7.24 11.40
N SER A 418 17.45 -7.26 11.82
CA SER A 418 18.59 -6.95 10.95
C SER A 418 18.81 -8.01 9.88
N THR A 419 18.71 -9.30 10.24
CA THR A 419 18.79 -10.41 9.29
C THR A 419 17.66 -10.37 8.28
N GLY A 420 16.42 -10.13 8.72
CA GLY A 420 15.28 -9.99 7.82
C GLY A 420 15.44 -8.83 6.85
N LEU A 421 15.91 -7.66 7.33
CA LEU A 421 16.18 -6.50 6.48
C LEU A 421 17.24 -6.81 5.42
N GLY A 422 18.36 -7.43 5.80
CA GLY A 422 19.43 -7.78 4.88
C GLY A 422 18.99 -8.79 3.80
N ILE A 423 18.29 -9.85 4.21
CA ILE A 423 17.80 -10.88 3.28
C ILE A 423 16.76 -10.29 2.33
N MET A 424 15.80 -9.51 2.85
CA MET A 424 14.77 -8.90 2.00
C MET A 424 15.35 -7.85 1.06
N ALA A 425 16.32 -7.05 1.49
CA ALA A 425 17.03 -6.12 0.61
C ALA A 425 17.72 -6.85 -0.55
N TRP A 426 18.39 -7.98 -0.26
CA TRP A 426 19.02 -8.82 -1.27
C TRP A 426 18.01 -9.41 -2.27
N ILE A 427 16.93 -10.04 -1.77
CA ILE A 427 15.89 -10.66 -2.60
C ILE A 427 15.22 -9.61 -3.51
N CYS A 428 14.79 -8.48 -2.95
CA CYS A 428 14.13 -7.44 -3.72
C CYS A 428 15.07 -6.82 -4.76
N ALA A 429 16.34 -6.56 -4.44
CA ALA A 429 17.30 -6.02 -5.39
C ALA A 429 17.52 -6.98 -6.58
N LYS A 430 17.67 -8.28 -6.32
CA LYS A 430 17.81 -9.30 -7.38
C LYS A 430 16.55 -9.43 -8.22
N ALA A 431 15.37 -9.42 -7.61
CA ALA A 431 14.10 -9.47 -8.32
C ALA A 431 13.92 -8.24 -9.24
N GLN A 432 14.24 -7.03 -8.76
CA GLN A 432 14.16 -5.83 -9.57
C GLN A 432 15.19 -5.81 -10.71
N ALA A 433 16.42 -6.30 -10.46
CA ALA A 433 17.43 -6.44 -11.50
C ALA A 433 17.00 -7.42 -12.61
N ALA A 434 16.41 -8.57 -12.24
CA ALA A 434 15.90 -9.57 -13.18
C ALA A 434 14.70 -9.06 -14.01
N ILE A 435 13.84 -8.22 -13.42
CA ILE A 435 12.76 -7.55 -14.16
C ILE A 435 13.34 -6.54 -15.15
N ALA A 436 14.32 -5.74 -14.72
CA ALA A 436 14.95 -4.71 -15.55
C ALA A 436 15.77 -5.29 -16.71
N SER A 437 16.39 -6.46 -16.53
CA SER A 437 17.13 -7.18 -17.57
C SER A 437 16.22 -7.94 -18.55
N GLY A 438 14.94 -8.10 -18.22
CA GLY A 438 13.97 -8.88 -19.00
C GLY A 438 14.00 -10.39 -18.74
N GLU A 439 14.84 -10.87 -17.81
CA GLU A 439 14.93 -12.28 -17.38
C GLU A 439 13.64 -12.74 -16.69
N LEU A 440 13.00 -11.85 -15.92
CA LEU A 440 11.71 -12.10 -15.27
C LEU A 440 10.59 -11.37 -16.01
N LYS A 441 9.94 -12.04 -16.97
CA LYS A 441 8.77 -11.53 -17.70
C LYS A 441 7.50 -12.27 -17.30
N PHE A 442 6.53 -11.56 -16.73
CA PHE A 442 5.21 -12.12 -16.45
C PHE A 442 4.36 -12.16 -17.71
N VAL A 443 3.77 -13.32 -17.99
CA VAL A 443 2.87 -13.53 -19.13
C VAL A 443 1.65 -12.61 -19.00
N THR A 444 1.42 -11.79 -20.02
CA THR A 444 0.26 -10.90 -20.14
C THR A 444 -0.84 -11.60 -20.92
N LYS A 445 -2.11 -11.28 -20.64
CA LYS A 445 -3.24 -11.87 -21.36
C LYS A 445 -3.28 -11.35 -22.81
N PRO A 446 -3.80 -12.14 -23.79
CA PRO A 446 -3.78 -11.75 -25.21
C PRO A 446 -4.60 -10.49 -25.46
N VAL A 447 -4.18 -9.67 -26.42
CA VAL A 447 -4.81 -8.42 -26.82
C VAL A 447 -4.80 -8.32 -28.35
N ASN A 448 -5.77 -7.60 -28.93
CA ASN A 448 -5.89 -7.45 -30.38
C ASN A 448 -5.49 -6.03 -30.83
N THR A 449 -5.00 -5.93 -32.06
CA THR A 449 -4.64 -4.66 -32.71
C THR A 449 -5.29 -4.49 -34.09
N LEU A 450 -6.18 -5.41 -34.47
CA LEU A 450 -6.80 -5.47 -35.80
C LEU A 450 -7.82 -4.36 -36.05
N GLY A 451 -8.40 -3.77 -35.00
CA GLY A 451 -9.39 -2.69 -35.11
C GLY A 451 -8.82 -1.28 -34.95
N CYS A 452 -7.50 -1.10 -35.01
CA CYS A 452 -6.89 0.21 -34.86
C CYS A 452 -7.10 1.10 -36.09
N SER A 453 -7.65 2.30 -35.89
CA SER A 453 -7.90 3.30 -36.95
C SER A 453 -6.69 4.15 -37.32
N TYR A 454 -5.60 4.07 -36.57
CA TYR A 454 -4.36 4.85 -36.74
C TYR A 454 -3.16 3.97 -37.07
N THR A 455 -2.14 4.56 -37.71
CA THR A 455 -0.93 3.82 -38.12
C THR A 455 0.10 3.76 -36.99
N PHE A 456 0.63 2.58 -36.70
CA PHE A 456 1.66 2.35 -35.68
C PHE A 456 2.73 1.37 -36.18
N ILE A 457 3.94 1.46 -35.63
CA ILE A 457 5.01 0.49 -35.89
C ILE A 457 4.86 -0.65 -34.88
N ALA A 458 4.37 -1.80 -35.34
CA ALA A 458 4.33 -3.01 -34.52
C ALA A 458 5.76 -3.36 -34.08
N SER A 459 5.99 -3.50 -32.78
CA SER A 459 7.27 -3.95 -32.24
C SER A 459 7.37 -5.46 -32.31
N GLU A 460 7.38 -5.99 -33.52
CA GLU A 460 7.90 -7.27 -34.00
C GLU A 460 7.43 -7.40 -35.46
N PRO A 461 8.29 -7.83 -36.41
CA PRO A 461 7.86 -7.93 -37.79
C PRO A 461 6.76 -8.98 -37.87
N LEU A 462 5.62 -8.55 -38.40
CA LEU A 462 4.54 -9.38 -38.88
C LEU A 462 5.17 -10.51 -39.72
N ASN A 463 5.23 -11.73 -39.18
CA ASN A 463 5.75 -12.90 -39.89
C ASN A 463 4.73 -13.40 -40.93
N MET A 464 4.11 -12.47 -41.66
CA MET A 464 3.10 -12.72 -42.70
C MET A 464 3.72 -12.66 -44.11
N LEU A 465 5.01 -12.99 -44.24
CA LEU A 465 5.66 -13.25 -45.52
C LEU A 465 6.47 -14.55 -45.57
N ALA A 466 6.37 -15.44 -44.56
CA ALA A 466 7.07 -16.72 -44.58
C ALA A 466 6.23 -17.85 -45.21
N ILE A 467 5.83 -17.68 -46.47
CA ILE A 467 5.51 -18.83 -47.33
C ILE A 467 6.83 -19.15 -48.03
N ASN A 468 7.52 -20.24 -47.63
CA ASN A 468 8.80 -20.78 -48.15
C ASN A 468 10.11 -20.49 -47.38
N ALA A 469 10.10 -20.24 -46.07
CA ALA A 469 11.34 -20.37 -45.30
C ALA A 469 11.50 -21.81 -44.79
N THR A 470 12.53 -22.51 -45.27
CA THR A 470 13.06 -23.76 -44.71
C THR A 470 13.13 -23.70 -43.19
N GLU A 471 12.73 -24.79 -42.53
CA GLU A 471 12.70 -24.96 -41.06
C GLU A 471 13.81 -24.15 -40.36
N ALA A 472 13.41 -23.02 -39.79
CA ALA A 472 14.28 -22.26 -38.91
C ALA A 472 14.52 -23.10 -37.66
N ILE A 473 15.79 -23.35 -37.37
CA ILE A 473 16.26 -23.91 -36.11
C ILE A 473 15.54 -23.17 -34.99
N ILE A 474 14.69 -23.87 -34.25
CA ILE A 474 14.06 -23.36 -33.03
C ILE A 474 15.22 -22.94 -32.12
N PRO A 475 15.38 -21.65 -31.77
CA PRO A 475 16.34 -21.30 -30.74
C PRO A 475 15.90 -22.02 -29.47
N GLU A 476 16.81 -22.87 -28.97
CA GLU A 476 16.72 -23.57 -27.71
C GLU A 476 16.12 -22.62 -26.66
N VAL A 477 14.93 -22.97 -26.13
CA VAL A 477 14.31 -22.23 -25.03
C VAL A 477 15.38 -22.16 -23.93
N PRO A 478 15.77 -20.97 -23.43
CA PRO A 478 16.76 -20.89 -22.37
C PRO A 478 16.29 -21.81 -21.24
N GLU A 479 17.13 -22.79 -20.85
CA GLU A 479 16.85 -23.66 -19.70
C GLU A 479 16.36 -22.77 -18.56
N GLU A 480 15.14 -23.03 -18.07
CA GLU A 480 14.60 -22.30 -16.92
C GLU A 480 15.64 -22.38 -15.80
N PRO A 481 16.13 -21.24 -15.26
CA PRO A 481 17.12 -21.32 -14.20
C PRO A 481 16.50 -22.06 -13.01
N VAL A 482 17.27 -23.00 -12.47
CA VAL A 482 17.03 -23.69 -11.21
C VAL A 482 16.41 -22.72 -10.20
N PHE A 483 15.28 -23.09 -9.59
CA PHE A 483 14.49 -22.24 -8.70
C PHE A 483 15.33 -21.24 -7.90
N ALA A 484 15.28 -19.97 -8.30
CA ALA A 484 15.91 -18.90 -7.57
C ALA A 484 14.86 -18.10 -6.79
N ILE A 485 15.14 -17.82 -5.52
CA ILE A 485 14.20 -17.25 -4.55
C ILE A 485 13.60 -15.90 -4.98
N TYR A 486 14.22 -15.19 -5.94
CA TYR A 486 13.74 -13.93 -6.49
C TYR A 486 12.65 -14.07 -7.57
N HIS A 487 12.38 -15.29 -8.07
CA HIS A 487 11.20 -15.58 -8.92
C HIS A 487 9.89 -15.64 -8.12
N LEU A 488 9.97 -15.57 -6.80
CA LEU A 488 8.81 -15.52 -5.91
C LEU A 488 7.90 -14.33 -6.26
N SER A 489 6.59 -14.53 -6.24
CA SER A 489 5.64 -13.41 -6.42
C SER A 489 5.82 -12.34 -5.36
N TYR A 490 5.76 -11.08 -5.78
CA TYR A 490 5.94 -9.90 -4.94
C TYR A 490 4.95 -9.83 -3.76
N LEU A 491 3.79 -10.50 -3.87
CA LEU A 491 2.79 -10.59 -2.79
C LEU A 491 3.32 -11.34 -1.56
N TRP A 492 4.23 -12.30 -1.75
CA TRP A 492 4.80 -13.07 -0.66
C TRP A 492 5.90 -12.31 0.11
N TYR A 493 6.46 -11.24 -0.44
CA TYR A 493 7.68 -10.63 0.10
C TYR A 493 7.50 -10.06 1.51
N THR A 494 6.35 -9.43 1.78
CA THR A 494 6.08 -8.88 3.12
C THR A 494 5.92 -10.00 4.14
N LEU A 495 5.22 -11.08 3.78
CA LEU A 495 5.05 -12.24 4.65
C LEU A 495 6.40 -12.95 4.89
N LEU A 496 7.18 -13.18 3.83
CA LEU A 496 8.49 -13.81 3.91
C LEU A 496 9.41 -13.03 4.85
N GLY A 497 9.51 -11.71 4.69
CA GLY A 497 10.30 -10.87 5.57
C GLY A 497 9.86 -10.93 7.04
N ALA A 498 8.54 -10.96 7.28
CA ALA A 498 8.02 -11.11 8.64
C ALA A 498 8.35 -12.47 9.25
N VAL A 499 8.19 -13.56 8.48
CA VAL A 499 8.48 -14.93 8.92
C VAL A 499 9.98 -15.09 9.23
N ILE A 500 10.86 -14.64 8.33
CA ILE A 500 12.32 -14.68 8.54
C ILE A 500 12.67 -13.96 9.84
N THR A 501 12.15 -12.75 10.04
CA THR A 501 12.42 -11.97 11.24
C THR A 501 11.93 -12.68 12.50
N ILE A 502 10.71 -13.22 12.51
CA ILE A 502 10.16 -13.94 13.66
C ILE A 502 10.98 -15.19 13.98
N VAL A 503 11.29 -16.02 12.97
CA VAL A 503 12.03 -17.28 13.15
C VAL A 503 13.43 -17.01 13.69
N VAL A 504 14.17 -16.08 13.07
CA VAL A 504 15.52 -15.72 13.52
C VAL A 504 15.49 -15.11 14.92
N SER A 505 14.49 -14.28 15.24
CA SER A 505 14.35 -13.72 16.59
C SER A 505 14.03 -14.77 17.66
N LEU A 506 13.22 -15.78 17.35
CA LEU A 506 12.93 -16.88 18.26
C LEU A 506 14.17 -17.75 18.51
N ILE A 507 14.91 -18.10 17.45
CA ILE A 507 16.16 -18.87 17.54
C ILE A 507 17.21 -18.09 18.35
N ALA A 508 17.39 -16.80 18.05
CA ALA A 508 18.33 -15.96 18.78
C ALA A 508 17.94 -15.81 20.25
N SER A 509 16.65 -15.65 20.56
CA SER A 509 16.19 -15.57 21.96
C SER A 509 16.37 -16.88 22.72
N PHE A 510 16.29 -18.03 22.03
CA PHE A 510 16.61 -19.32 22.64
C PHE A 510 18.12 -19.46 22.92
N ALA A 511 18.98 -19.00 22.00
CA ALA A 511 20.42 -19.10 22.13
C ALA A 511 21.05 -18.12 23.13
N PHE A 512 20.56 -16.86 23.17
CA PHE A 512 21.14 -15.78 23.98
C PHE A 512 20.40 -15.52 25.30
N GLY A 513 19.39 -16.34 25.62
CA GLY A 513 18.59 -16.26 26.85
C GLY A 513 17.22 -15.62 26.63
N ALA A 514 16.16 -16.37 26.96
CA ALA A 514 14.78 -15.94 26.83
C ALA A 514 14.39 -14.93 27.93
N ASN A 515 13.51 -14.00 27.59
CA ASN A 515 12.94 -13.08 28.58
C ASN A 515 11.89 -13.79 29.45
N ASP A 516 11.80 -13.40 30.72
CA ASP A 516 10.77 -13.90 31.63
C ASP A 516 9.42 -13.21 31.34
N PRO A 517 8.38 -13.96 30.90
CA PRO A 517 7.06 -13.40 30.62
C PRO A 517 6.43 -12.63 31.79
N ARG A 518 6.79 -12.97 33.04
CA ARG A 518 6.18 -12.38 34.24
C ARG A 518 6.65 -10.95 34.52
N LYS A 519 7.80 -10.56 33.96
CA LYS A 519 8.38 -9.22 34.11
C LYS A 519 7.87 -8.23 33.06
N ILE A 520 7.08 -8.70 32.10
CA ILE A 520 6.54 -7.88 31.02
C ILE A 520 5.20 -7.32 31.46
N HIS A 521 5.00 -6.02 31.28
CA HIS A 521 3.73 -5.39 31.59
C HIS A 521 2.61 -5.97 30.68
N PRO A 522 1.51 -6.51 31.24
CA PRO A 522 0.51 -7.25 30.46
C PRO A 522 -0.12 -6.44 29.31
N THR A 523 -0.24 -5.11 29.45
CA THR A 523 -0.83 -4.25 28.39
C THR A 523 -0.03 -4.21 27.09
N LEU A 524 1.23 -4.67 27.11
CA LEU A 524 2.08 -4.77 25.91
C LEU A 524 1.73 -5.98 25.04
N LEU A 525 1.07 -7.00 25.61
CA LEU A 525 0.74 -8.24 24.92
C LEU A 525 -0.71 -8.25 24.42
N ALA A 526 -1.01 -9.09 23.43
CA ALA A 526 -2.38 -9.24 22.94
C ALA A 526 -3.33 -9.77 24.03
N PRO A 527 -4.63 -9.38 24.03
CA PRO A 527 -5.59 -9.77 25.07
C PRO A 527 -5.68 -11.29 25.32
N PHE A 528 -5.61 -12.11 24.27
CA PHE A 528 -5.64 -13.56 24.42
C PHE A 528 -4.36 -14.10 25.09
N VAL A 529 -3.19 -13.54 24.78
CA VAL A 529 -1.92 -13.89 25.44
C VAL A 529 -1.97 -13.50 26.92
N ARG A 530 -2.54 -12.33 27.24
CA ARG A 530 -2.77 -11.90 28.63
C ARG A 530 -3.63 -12.91 29.39
N THR A 531 -4.70 -13.40 28.76
CA THR A 531 -5.65 -14.35 29.36
C THR A 531 -4.99 -15.70 29.63
N ILE A 532 -4.09 -16.16 28.74
CA ILE A 532 -3.34 -17.41 28.92
C ILE A 532 -2.33 -17.29 30.06
N LEU A 533 -1.58 -16.18 30.13
CA LEU A 533 -0.55 -15.98 31.16
C LEU A 533 -1.13 -15.63 32.54
N TRP A 534 -2.26 -14.92 32.57
CA TRP A 534 -2.91 -14.44 33.79
C TRP A 534 -4.43 -14.70 33.77
N PRO A 535 -4.86 -15.97 33.85
CA PRO A 535 -6.28 -16.35 33.71
C PRO A 535 -7.20 -15.75 34.78
N ASN A 536 -6.67 -15.41 35.95
CA ASN A 536 -7.45 -14.88 37.07
C ASN A 536 -7.60 -13.34 37.07
N ARG A 537 -6.97 -12.61 36.13
CA ARG A 537 -6.99 -11.13 36.10
C ARG A 537 -7.66 -10.64 34.81
N LYS A 538 -8.83 -10.00 34.96
CA LYS A 538 -9.69 -9.59 33.82
C LYS A 538 -9.46 -8.17 33.31
N ASN A 539 -8.96 -7.27 34.15
CA ASN A 539 -8.75 -5.86 33.81
C ASN A 539 -7.29 -5.48 34.09
N PHE A 540 -6.54 -5.16 33.02
CA PHE A 540 -5.20 -4.59 33.11
C PHE A 540 -5.26 -3.11 32.75
N LYS A 541 -4.76 -2.25 33.63
CA LYS A 541 -4.58 -0.82 33.35
C LYS A 541 -3.12 -0.53 33.04
N ARG A 542 -2.86 0.58 32.34
CA ARG A 542 -1.51 1.02 31.97
C ARG A 542 -0.63 1.34 33.18
N ASP A 543 -1.22 1.82 34.26
CA ASP A 543 -0.52 2.22 35.49
C ASP A 543 -0.41 1.09 36.50
N ASP A 544 -0.80 -0.14 36.13
CA ASP A 544 -0.67 -1.29 37.01
C ASP A 544 0.83 -1.56 37.29
N PRO A 545 1.22 -1.87 38.54
CA PRO A 545 2.62 -2.13 38.85
C PRO A 545 3.17 -3.33 38.07
N ILE A 546 4.42 -3.22 37.61
CA ILE A 546 5.14 -4.26 36.88
C ILE A 546 5.52 -5.37 37.86
N GLY A 547 4.68 -6.40 37.95
CA GLY A 547 4.93 -7.60 38.74
C GLY A 547 4.85 -7.41 40.26
N ILE A 548 4.34 -8.46 40.91
CA ILE A 548 4.29 -8.73 42.36
C ILE A 548 3.24 -7.96 43.18
N GLU A 549 1.99 -8.38 43.03
CA GLU A 549 1.10 -8.63 44.18
C GLU A 549 0.35 -9.95 43.84
N ASN A 550 0.48 -10.95 44.71
CA ASN A 550 -0.16 -12.28 44.70
C ASN A 550 0.66 -13.52 44.33
N ASP A 551 1.95 -13.58 44.71
CA ASP A 551 2.60 -14.88 44.95
C ASP A 551 1.85 -15.70 46.04
N ALA A 552 1.07 -15.04 46.91
CA ALA A 552 0.23 -15.71 47.90
C ALA A 552 -0.94 -16.53 47.29
N GLN A 553 -1.48 -16.16 46.12
CA GLN A 553 -2.56 -16.94 45.49
C GLN A 553 -2.04 -18.02 44.53
N PHE A 554 -0.86 -17.83 43.94
CA PHE A 554 -0.32 -18.81 42.98
C PHE A 554 0.19 -20.09 43.67
N VAL A 555 0.72 -19.98 44.89
CA VAL A 555 1.08 -21.16 45.72
C VAL A 555 -0.16 -21.94 46.16
N SER A 556 -1.33 -21.28 46.28
CA SER A 556 -2.58 -21.97 46.65
C SER A 556 -3.31 -22.65 45.48
N ALA A 557 -2.99 -22.28 44.23
CA ALA A 557 -3.64 -22.82 43.03
C ALA A 557 -2.90 -24.03 42.42
N LEU A 558 -1.67 -24.28 42.85
CA LEU A 558 -0.93 -25.53 42.64
C LEU A 558 -1.03 -26.37 43.92
N ASP A 559 -2.26 -26.74 44.29
CA ASP A 559 -2.47 -27.76 45.31
C ASP A 559 -2.04 -29.11 44.73
N LEU A 560 -0.74 -29.39 44.85
CA LEU A 560 -0.11 -30.69 44.62
C LEU A 560 -0.65 -31.79 45.56
N LYS A 561 -1.68 -31.50 46.38
CA LYS A 561 -2.45 -32.49 47.16
C LYS A 561 -3.56 -33.18 46.38
N LYS A 562 -3.80 -32.85 45.09
CA LYS A 562 -4.78 -33.55 44.24
C LYS A 562 -4.18 -34.56 43.25
N LEU A 563 -2.89 -34.86 43.33
CA LEU A 563 -2.33 -36.07 42.71
C LEU A 563 -2.42 -37.23 43.71
N ASP A 564 -3.55 -37.91 43.64
CA ASP A 564 -3.81 -39.16 44.33
C ASP A 564 -3.21 -40.30 43.48
N THR A 565 -2.00 -40.78 43.83
CA THR A 565 -1.53 -42.19 43.69
C THR A 565 -0.07 -42.34 44.18
N PRO A 566 0.32 -43.53 44.69
CA PRO A 566 1.34 -43.65 45.73
C PRO A 566 2.69 -44.11 45.21
N ILE A 567 3.74 -43.28 45.33
CA ILE A 567 5.13 -43.76 45.40
C ILE A 567 5.90 -42.89 46.41
N LYS A 568 5.68 -43.19 47.70
CA LYS A 568 6.61 -42.87 48.79
C LYS A 568 7.37 -44.16 49.12
N VAL A 569 8.47 -44.46 48.43
CA VAL A 569 9.65 -45.22 48.92
C VAL A 569 10.73 -45.08 47.84
N ALA A 570 11.58 -44.06 47.96
CA ALA A 570 12.96 -44.00 47.45
C ALA A 570 13.45 -42.56 47.69
N LEU A 571 14.47 -42.38 48.53
CA LEU A 571 15.03 -41.12 49.06
C LEU A 571 14.53 -40.73 50.46
N GLU A 572 14.58 -41.69 51.39
CA GLU A 572 15.42 -41.48 52.58
C GLU A 572 16.89 -41.73 52.21
#